data_AF-A0AAD5NPW6-F1
#
_entry.id   AF-A0AAD5NPW6-F1
#
_cell.length_a   1.000
_cell.length_b   1.000
_cell.length_c   1.000
_cell.angle_alpha   90.00
_cell.angle_beta   90.00
_cell.angle_gamma   90.00
#
_symmetry.space_group_name_H-M   'P 1'
#
loop_
_entity.id
_entity.type
_entity.pdbx_description
1 polymer ?
#
loop_
_entity_poly.entity_id
_entity_poly.type
_entity_poly.pdbx_seq_one_letter_code
_entity_poly.pdbx_strand_id
1 'polypeptide(L)'
;MPDRRTLILSMVGQALASGPGSVLDLFIESFHVGHGTKPLLNHLLIVALDSKAFHYCKSMHPNCFYLTSKKPSLVPHLKYKFLQELIELGYNFIFTV
;
A
#
# COMPACT_ATOMS: atom_id res chain seq x y z
N MET A 1 -0.01 16.77 8.87
CA MET A 1 -1.20 17.40 8.26
C MET A 1 -2.38 17.27 9.23
N PRO A 2 -3.35 18.19 9.24
CA PRO A 2 -4.49 18.15 10.17
C PRO A 2 -5.42 16.93 9.98
N ASP A 3 -5.41 16.29 8.81
CA ASP A 3 -6.25 15.12 8.52
C ASP A 3 -5.56 13.80 8.81
N ARG A 4 -5.74 13.28 10.04
CA ARG A 4 -5.27 11.92 10.41
C ARG A 4 -6.06 10.79 9.74
N ARG A 5 -7.14 11.08 9.03
CA ARG A 5 -8.04 10.08 8.42
C ARG A 5 -7.88 9.93 6.91
N THR A 6 -6.89 10.59 6.30
CA THR A 6 -6.62 10.41 4.87
C THR A 6 -5.47 9.44 4.67
N LEU A 7 -5.70 8.41 3.86
CA LEU A 7 -4.72 7.40 3.46
C LEU A 7 -4.32 7.58 2.00
N ILE A 8 -3.04 7.38 1.70
CA ILE A 8 -2.57 7.06 0.35
C ILE A 8 -2.49 5.54 0.32
N LEU A 9 -3.25 4.90 -0.56
CA LEU A 9 -3.38 3.45 -0.61
C LEU A 9 -2.73 2.90 -1.88
N SER A 10 -1.83 1.95 -1.70
CA SER A 10 -1.14 1.22 -2.76
C SER A 10 -1.40 -0.27 -2.61
N MET A 11 -1.65 -1.00 -3.69
CA MET A 11 -1.90 -2.46 -3.66
C MET A 11 -0.92 -3.21 -4.56
N VAL A 12 0.15 -3.75 -3.96
CA VAL A 12 1.28 -4.35 -4.69
C VAL A 12 1.28 -5.88 -4.64
N GLY A 13 1.51 -6.50 -5.80
CA GLY A 13 1.88 -7.91 -5.90
C GLY A 13 3.34 -8.08 -6.29
N GLN A 14 3.77 -9.33 -6.50
CA GLN A 14 5.16 -9.70 -6.78
C GLN A 14 5.74 -8.94 -7.98
N ALA A 15 4.92 -8.62 -8.99
CA ALA A 15 5.37 -7.88 -10.17
C ALA A 15 5.80 -6.43 -9.87
N LEU A 16 5.25 -5.81 -8.82
CA LEU A 16 5.55 -4.44 -8.42
C LEU A 16 6.53 -4.38 -7.25
N ALA A 17 6.65 -5.46 -6.49
CA ALA A 17 7.48 -5.60 -5.29
C ALA A 17 8.40 -6.84 -5.41
N SER A 18 9.14 -6.92 -6.51
CA SER A 18 9.98 -8.07 -6.86
C SER A 18 11.36 -8.06 -6.19
N GLY A 19 11.80 -6.92 -5.66
CA GLY A 19 13.14 -6.72 -5.07
C GLY A 19 13.72 -5.36 -5.43
N PRO A 20 15.05 -5.15 -5.21
CA PRO A 20 15.72 -3.89 -5.49
C PRO A 20 15.52 -3.40 -6.93
N GLY A 21 15.21 -2.11 -7.08
CA GLY A 21 14.88 -1.48 -8.36
C GLY A 21 13.44 -1.72 -8.83
N SER A 22 12.58 -2.28 -7.99
CA SER A 22 11.17 -2.51 -8.34
C SER A 22 10.37 -1.20 -8.39
N VAL A 23 9.15 -1.27 -8.94
CA VAL A 23 8.23 -0.11 -8.96
C VAL A 23 7.94 0.38 -7.55
N LEU A 24 7.85 -0.51 -6.57
CA LEU A 24 7.67 -0.14 -5.17
C LEU A 24 8.83 0.70 -4.64
N ASP A 25 10.07 0.39 -5.01
CA ASP A 25 11.24 1.16 -4.57
C ASP A 25 11.20 2.57 -5.12
N LEU A 26 10.98 2.70 -6.43
CA LEU A 26 10.86 3.99 -7.10
C LEU A 26 9.70 4.80 -6.53
N PHE A 27 8.58 4.14 -6.23
CA PHE A 27 7.42 4.78 -5.62
C PHE A 27 7.76 5.33 -4.23
N ILE A 28 8.38 4.55 -3.33
CA ILE A 28 8.80 5.02 -2.00
C ILE A 28 9.88 6.10 -2.11
N GLU A 29 10.85 5.94 -3.00
CA GLU A 29 11.93 6.92 -3.23
C GLU A 29 11.35 8.27 -3.70
N SER A 30 10.31 8.26 -4.55
CA SER A 30 9.66 9.48 -5.02
C SER A 30 9.12 10.38 -3.88
N PHE A 31 8.70 9.80 -2.75
CA PHE A 31 8.33 10.57 -1.56
C PHE A 31 9.55 11.15 -0.83
N HIS A 32 10.68 10.45 -0.85
CA HIS A 32 11.89 10.91 -0.19
C HIS A 32 12.56 12.05 -0.94
N VAL A 33 12.62 11.97 -2.27
CA VAL A 33 13.29 12.96 -3.13
C VAL A 33 12.35 14.07 -3.62
N GLY A 34 11.04 13.85 -3.57
CA GLY A 34 10.04 14.82 -4.00
C GLY A 34 9.96 16.04 -3.08
N HIS A 35 9.68 17.21 -3.68
CA HIS A 35 9.57 18.45 -2.93
C HIS A 35 8.32 18.47 -2.04
N GLY A 36 8.52 18.41 -0.72
CA GLY A 36 7.44 18.46 0.27
C GLY A 36 6.60 17.17 0.39
N THR A 37 7.00 16.07 -0.26
CA THR A 37 6.23 14.81 -0.26
C THR A 37 6.60 13.85 0.86
N LYS A 38 7.80 13.96 1.45
CA LYS A 38 8.26 13.07 2.53
C LYS A 38 7.27 12.90 3.69
N PRO A 39 6.57 13.95 4.19
CA PRO A 39 5.58 13.79 5.25
C PRO A 39 4.38 12.90 4.88
N LEU A 40 4.08 12.74 3.58
CA LEU A 40 2.99 11.91 3.08
C LEU A 40 3.23 10.41 3.31
N LEU A 41 4.49 9.99 3.53
CA LEU A 41 4.80 8.60 3.91
C LEU A 41 4.06 8.18 5.20
N ASN A 42 3.78 9.11 6.11
CA ASN A 42 3.00 8.82 7.32
C ASN A 42 1.54 8.43 7.02
N HIS A 43 1.05 8.80 5.83
CA HIS A 43 -0.31 8.50 5.35
C HIS A 43 -0.33 7.34 4.37
N LEU A 44 0.83 6.83 3.95
CA LEU A 44 0.94 5.73 3.01
C LEU A 44 0.64 4.39 3.71
N LEU A 45 -0.31 3.64 3.16
CA LEU A 45 -0.60 2.25 3.47
C LEU A 45 -0.35 1.42 2.21
N ILE A 46 0.56 0.45 2.30
CA ILE A 46 0.83 -0.49 1.22
C ILE A 46 0.19 -1.82 1.56
N VAL A 47 -0.65 -2.31 0.66
CA VAL A 47 -1.35 -3.59 0.78
C VAL A 47 -0.69 -4.59 -0.15
N ALA A 48 0.01 -5.56 0.43
CA ALA A 48 0.64 -6.64 -0.30
C ALA A 48 -0.36 -7.76 -0.63
N LEU A 49 -0.33 -8.25 -1.87
CA LEU A 49 -1.27 -9.25 -2.40
C LEU A 49 -0.71 -10.68 -2.44
N ASP A 50 0.58 -10.83 -2.11
CA ASP A 50 1.26 -12.11 -1.97
C ASP A 50 2.39 -12.01 -0.93
N SER A 51 2.91 -13.18 -0.53
CA SER A 51 3.89 -13.27 0.54
C SER A 51 5.24 -12.63 0.18
N LYS A 52 5.66 -12.65 -1.09
CA LYS A 52 6.93 -12.03 -1.49
C LYS A 52 6.82 -10.51 -1.41
N ALA A 53 5.74 -9.97 -1.98
CA ALA A 53 5.43 -8.55 -1.89
C ALA A 53 5.33 -8.09 -0.43
N PHE A 54 4.71 -8.89 0.45
CA PHE A 54 4.54 -8.54 1.86
C PHE A 54 5.88 -8.47 2.61
N HIS A 55 6.74 -9.48 2.48
CA HIS A 55 8.05 -9.47 3.14
C HIS A 55 8.89 -8.29 2.66
N TYR A 56 8.87 -8.02 1.36
CA TYR A 56 9.64 -6.93 0.79
C TYR A 56 9.12 -5.57 1.25
N CYS A 57 7.82 -5.30 1.08
CA CYS A 57 7.18 -4.07 1.53
C CYS A 57 7.38 -3.80 3.04
N LYS A 58 7.28 -4.84 3.89
CA LYS A 58 7.50 -4.71 5.34
C LYS A 58 8.93 -4.30 5.70
N SER A 59 9.93 -4.65 4.88
CA SER A 59 11.31 -4.17 5.07
C SER A 59 11.50 -2.70 4.66
N MET A 60 10.62 -2.17 3.80
CA MET A 60 10.75 -0.84 3.21
C MET A 60 9.88 0.21 3.92
N HIS A 61 8.72 -0.18 4.44
CA HIS A 61 7.74 0.75 5.03
C HIS A 61 6.99 0.10 6.22
N PRO A 62 6.85 0.79 7.37
CA PRO A 62 6.17 0.23 8.54
C PRO A 62 4.68 -0.08 8.29
N ASN A 63 3.99 0.71 7.47
CA ASN A 63 2.57 0.52 7.20
C ASN A 63 2.37 -0.41 5.99
N CYS A 64 2.73 -1.68 6.18
CA CYS A 64 2.55 -2.74 5.20
C CYS A 64 1.51 -3.77 5.69
N PHE A 65 0.45 -3.99 4.94
CA PHE A 65 -0.64 -4.91 5.28
C PHE A 65 -0.71 -6.08 4.30
N TYR A 66 -0.83 -7.32 4.80
CA TYR A 66 -0.94 -8.49 3.94
C TYR A 66 -2.41 -8.85 3.67
N LEU A 67 -2.88 -8.62 2.44
CA LEU A 67 -4.21 -9.01 2.01
C LEU A 67 -4.13 -10.30 1.19
N THR A 68 -4.45 -11.43 1.81
CA THR A 68 -4.34 -12.75 1.18
C THR A 68 -5.58 -13.62 1.39
N SER A 69 -5.75 -14.58 0.48
CA SER A 69 -6.79 -15.60 0.54
C SER A 69 -6.18 -16.95 0.19
N LYS A 70 -6.66 -18.02 0.84
CA LYS A 70 -6.36 -19.40 0.43
C LYS A 70 -6.82 -19.70 -1.00
N LYS A 71 -7.78 -18.94 -1.52
CA LYS A 71 -8.28 -19.02 -2.89
C LYS A 71 -7.87 -17.75 -3.64
N PRO A 72 -6.89 -17.81 -4.56
CA PRO A 72 -6.42 -16.64 -5.31
C PRO A 72 -7.54 -15.90 -6.07
N SER A 73 -8.54 -16.63 -6.54
CA SER A 73 -9.73 -16.07 -7.23
C SER A 73 -10.57 -15.13 -6.35
N LEU A 74 -10.43 -15.18 -5.02
CA LEU A 74 -11.12 -14.28 -4.10
C LEU A 74 -10.38 -12.97 -3.85
N VAL A 75 -9.10 -12.85 -4.21
CA VAL A 75 -8.30 -11.64 -3.97
C VAL A 75 -8.96 -10.39 -4.57
N PRO A 76 -9.49 -10.40 -5.81
CA PRO A 76 -10.21 -9.23 -6.35
C PRO A 76 -11.39 -8.81 -5.46
N HIS A 77 -12.19 -9.76 -4.96
CA HIS A 77 -13.32 -9.48 -4.08
C HIS A 77 -12.87 -8.91 -2.73
N LEU A 78 -11.77 -9.44 -2.19
CA LEU A 78 -11.19 -8.94 -0.93
C LEU A 78 -10.66 -7.51 -1.07
N LYS A 79 -10.16 -7.10 -2.24
CA LYS A 79 -9.75 -5.71 -2.48
C LYS A 79 -10.94 -4.76 -2.31
N TYR A 80 -12.07 -5.05 -2.95
CA TYR A 80 -13.26 -4.20 -2.81
C TYR A 80 -13.79 -4.18 -1.38
N LYS A 81 -13.82 -5.34 -0.70
CA LYS A 81 -14.23 -5.42 0.70
C LYS A 81 -13.31 -4.60 1.61
N PHE A 82 -12.01 -4.66 1.39
CA PHE A 82 -11.04 -3.86 2.13
C PHE A 82 -11.28 -2.35 1.93
N LEU A 83 -11.53 -1.91 0.69
CA LEU A 83 -11.87 -0.51 0.42
C LEU A 83 -13.17 -0.08 1.12
N GLN A 84 -14.18 -0.94 1.14
CA GLN A 84 -15.43 -0.70 1.86
C GLN A 84 -15.18 -0.54 3.37
N GLU A 85 -14.40 -1.43 3.98
CA GLU A 85 -14.06 -1.37 5.40
C GLU A 85 -13.33 -0.05 5.75
N LEU A 86 -12.44 0.45 4.88
CA LEU A 86 -11.80 1.76 5.08
C LEU A 86 -12.82 2.90 5.14
N ILE A 87 -13.82 2.91 4.25
CA ILE A 87 -14.87 3.93 4.21
C ILE A 87 -15.76 3.83 5.44
N GLU A 88 -16.17 2.62 5.83
CA GLU A 88 -16.99 2.38 7.03
C GLU A 88 -16.28 2.81 8.31
N LEU A 89 -14.95 2.68 8.37
CA LEU A 89 -14.11 3.19 9.46
C LEU A 89 -13.92 4.73 9.41
N GLY A 90 -14.42 5.40 8.36
CA GLY A 90 -14.35 6.85 8.19
C GLY A 90 -13.01 7.36 7.67
N TYR A 91 -12.23 6.51 6.99
CA TYR A 91 -11.04 6.96 6.27
C TYR A 91 -11.42 7.48 4.88
N ASN A 92 -10.78 8.57 4.48
CA ASN A 92 -10.69 8.99 3.09
C ASN A 92 -9.45 8.33 2.48
N PHE A 93 -9.48 7.93 1.22
CA PHE A 93 -8.28 7.38 0.58
C PHE A 93 -8.11 7.83 -0.86
N ILE A 94 -6.85 7.94 -1.28
CA ILE A 94 -6.45 8.09 -2.68
C ILE A 94 -5.74 6.79 -3.07
N PHE A 95 -6.23 6.15 -4.13
CA PHE A 95 -5.64 4.91 -4.64
C PHE A 95 -4.53 5.21 -5.65
N THR A 96 -3.39 4.54 -5.52
CA THR A 96 -2.23 4.65 -6.40
C THR A 96 -1.54 3.29 -6.57
N VAL A 97 -0.46 3.26 -7.36
CA VAL A 97 0.29 2.06 -7.80
C VAL A 97 0.64 1.10 -6.69
#